data_AF-A0A1G2ZJS9-F1
#
_entry.id   AF-A0A1G2ZJS9-F1
#
_cell.length_a   1.000
_cell.length_b   1.000
_cell.length_c   1.000
_cell.angle_alpha   90.00
_cell.angle_beta   90.00
_cell.angle_gamma   90.00
#
_symmetry.space_group_name_H-M   'P 1'
#
loop_
_entity.id
_entity.type
_entity.pdbx_description
1 polymer ?
#
loop_
_entity_poly.entity_id
_entity_poly.type
_entity_poly.pdbx_seq_one_letter_code
_entity_poly.pdbx_strand_id
1 'polypeptide(L)'
;MIANDKGEEVHRNARVLYSRNPDWVTFYREILGLHGIIRRTYPTRAALDEFEQTEAYGEIQQMLKRLREQRPAPVDPEDPTRVITVRLPKSMHEALRVEAYEHHTSMNKLCISKLLQFIDHEMIPADT
;
A
#
# COMPACT_ATOMS: atom_id res chain seq x y z
N MET A 1 -22.46 -12.32 10.66
CA MET A 1 -22.92 -10.92 10.47
C MET A 1 -21.94 -9.85 10.97
N ILE A 2 -20.99 -10.13 11.88
CA ILE A 2 -20.10 -9.08 12.45
C ILE A 2 -18.93 -8.68 11.53
N ALA A 3 -18.47 -9.57 10.64
CA ALA A 3 -17.32 -9.30 9.75
C ALA A 3 -17.61 -8.26 8.65
N ASN A 4 -18.86 -8.18 8.17
CA ASN A 4 -19.24 -7.28 7.07
C ASN A 4 -19.27 -5.81 7.52
N ASP A 5 -19.68 -5.55 8.77
CA ASP A 5 -19.85 -4.20 9.31
C ASP A 5 -18.51 -3.47 9.52
N LYS A 6 -17.48 -4.22 9.94
CA LYS A 6 -16.11 -3.71 10.10
C LYS A 6 -15.46 -3.30 8.77
N GLY A 7 -15.68 -4.09 7.71
CA GLY A 7 -15.14 -3.79 6.39
C GLY A 7 -15.76 -2.52 5.79
N GLU A 8 -17.07 -2.37 5.94
CA GLU A 8 -17.79 -1.15 5.57
C GLU A 8 -17.32 0.08 6.36
N GLU A 9 -17.06 -0.07 7.66
CA GLU A 9 -16.51 1.01 8.49
C GLU A 9 -15.13 1.46 8.02
N VAL A 10 -14.21 0.53 7.77
CA VAL A 10 -12.87 0.83 7.24
C VAL A 10 -12.98 1.57 5.92
N HIS A 11 -13.80 1.06 5.00
CA HIS A 11 -13.96 1.64 3.69
C HIS A 11 -14.58 3.04 3.73
N ARG A 12 -15.61 3.24 4.56
CA ARG A 12 -16.22 4.55 4.81
C ARG A 12 -15.21 5.56 5.36
N ASN A 13 -14.40 5.17 6.35
CA ASN A 13 -13.34 6.03 6.88
C ASN A 13 -12.32 6.40 5.80
N ALA A 14 -11.92 5.42 4.98
CA ALA A 14 -11.02 5.66 3.85
C ALA A 14 -11.62 6.66 2.84
N ARG A 15 -12.90 6.52 2.47
CA ARG A 15 -13.60 7.47 1.58
C ARG A 15 -13.70 8.87 2.17
N VAL A 16 -13.98 8.99 3.47
CA VAL A 16 -14.05 10.29 4.17
C VAL A 16 -12.68 10.97 4.19
N LEU A 17 -11.61 10.23 4.41
CA LEU A 17 -10.27 10.79 4.35
C LEU A 17 -9.91 11.17 2.90
N TYR A 18 -10.15 10.27 1.93
CA TYR A 18 -9.88 10.50 0.52
C TYR A 18 -10.58 11.76 -0.04
N SER A 19 -11.83 12.03 0.38
CA SER A 19 -12.58 13.21 -0.09
C SER A 19 -11.99 14.55 0.38
N ARG A 20 -11.17 14.54 1.43
CA ARG A 20 -10.39 15.72 1.89
C ARG A 20 -9.15 15.97 1.04
N ASN A 21 -8.89 15.11 0.04
CA ASN A 21 -7.76 15.17 -0.87
C ASN A 21 -6.39 15.26 -0.16
N PRO A 22 -6.09 14.34 0.78
CA PRO A 22 -4.80 14.29 1.47
C PRO A 22 -3.69 13.94 0.47
N ASP A 23 -2.44 14.18 0.85
CA ASP A 23 -1.33 13.54 0.14
C ASP A 23 -1.32 12.03 0.40
N TRP A 24 -0.62 11.28 -0.46
CA TRP A 24 -0.62 9.83 -0.40
C TRP A 24 0.07 9.26 0.86
N VAL A 25 1.02 9.99 1.45
CA VAL A 25 1.75 9.56 2.66
C VAL A 25 0.81 9.65 3.85
N THR A 26 0.12 10.78 4.01
CA THR A 26 -0.93 10.94 5.03
C THR A 26 -2.01 9.86 4.89
N PHE A 27 -2.51 9.62 3.67
CA PHE A 27 -3.52 8.58 3.45
C PHE A 27 -2.99 7.18 3.81
N TYR A 28 -1.77 6.84 3.40
CA TYR A 28 -1.15 5.57 3.73
C TYR A 28 -1.02 5.40 5.24
N ARG A 29 -0.44 6.38 5.94
CA ARG A 29 -0.22 6.34 7.39
C ARG A 29 -1.52 6.12 8.18
N GLU A 30 -2.56 6.88 7.85
CA GLU A 30 -3.84 6.83 8.60
C GLU A 30 -4.67 5.58 8.29
N ILE A 31 -4.62 5.06 7.07
CA ILE A 31 -5.47 3.93 6.66
C ILE A 31 -4.73 2.59 6.72
N LEU A 32 -3.60 2.48 6.02
CA LEU A 32 -2.87 1.23 5.79
C LEU A 32 -1.64 1.05 6.71
N GLY A 33 -1.16 2.12 7.32
CA GLY A 33 0.05 2.13 8.13
C GLY A 33 -0.03 1.22 9.34
N LEU A 34 1.10 1.02 10.03
CA LEU A 34 1.21 0.14 11.20
C LEU A 34 0.19 0.48 12.30
N HIS A 35 -0.14 1.77 12.44
CA HIS A 35 -1.14 2.27 13.38
C HIS A 35 -2.41 2.77 12.68
N GLY A 36 -2.59 2.44 11.41
CA GLY A 36 -3.74 2.86 10.61
C GLY A 36 -5.01 2.09 10.97
N ILE A 37 -6.14 2.59 10.46
CA ILE A 37 -7.48 2.06 10.77
C ILE A 37 -7.56 0.56 10.44
N ILE A 38 -6.99 0.11 9.32
CA ILE A 38 -7.03 -1.32 8.94
C ILE A 38 -6.38 -2.19 10.02
N ARG A 39 -5.18 -1.84 10.48
CA ARG A 39 -4.44 -2.60 11.52
C ARG A 39 -5.14 -2.59 12.87
N ARG A 40 -5.83 -1.50 13.22
CA ARG A 40 -6.62 -1.40 14.47
C ARG A 40 -7.88 -2.25 14.40
N THR A 41 -8.56 -2.27 13.26
CA THR A 41 -9.81 -3.01 13.05
C THR A 41 -9.57 -4.52 12.92
N TYR A 42 -8.48 -4.91 12.28
CA TYR A 42 -8.05 -6.30 12.04
C TYR A 42 -6.70 -6.56 12.73
N PRO A 43 -6.70 -6.73 14.07
CA PRO A 43 -5.46 -6.81 14.85
C PRO A 43 -4.74 -8.17 14.71
N THR A 44 -5.44 -9.22 14.28
CA THR A 44 -4.84 -10.53 14.04
C THR A 44 -4.46 -10.69 12.58
N ARG A 45 -3.40 -11.45 12.33
CA ARG A 45 -2.92 -11.71 10.97
C ARG A 45 -4.00 -12.35 10.09
N ALA A 46 -4.66 -13.40 10.58
CA ALA A 46 -5.71 -14.10 9.83
C ALA A 46 -6.89 -13.16 9.45
N ALA A 47 -7.30 -12.26 10.35
CA ALA A 47 -8.39 -11.34 10.07
C ALA A 47 -7.98 -10.26 9.05
N LEU A 48 -6.70 -9.89 9.03
CA LEU A 48 -6.16 -8.98 8.02
C LEU A 48 -6.08 -9.65 6.65
N ASP A 49 -5.58 -10.89 6.59
CA ASP A 49 -5.47 -11.66 5.34
C ASP A 49 -6.87 -11.86 4.70
N GLU A 50 -7.90 -12.14 5.51
CA GLU A 50 -9.29 -12.20 5.03
C GLU A 50 -9.77 -10.85 4.46
N PHE A 51 -9.45 -9.74 5.13
CA PHE A 51 -9.85 -8.40 4.67
C PHE A 51 -9.13 -7.98 3.39
N GLU A 52 -7.86 -8.33 3.22
CA GLU A 52 -7.05 -7.99 2.05
C GLU A 52 -7.58 -8.65 0.75
N GLN A 53 -8.38 -9.71 0.87
CA GLN A 53 -9.05 -10.36 -0.27
C GLN A 53 -10.39 -9.70 -0.66
N THR A 54 -10.84 -8.69 0.08
CA THR A 54 -12.15 -8.05 -0.15
C THR A 54 -12.11 -6.96 -1.22
N GLU A 55 -13.25 -6.71 -1.85
CA GLU A 55 -13.43 -5.59 -2.79
C GLU A 55 -13.15 -4.23 -2.12
N ALA A 56 -13.53 -4.07 -0.85
CA ALA A 56 -13.28 -2.87 -0.06
C ALA A 56 -11.78 -2.54 0.02
N TYR A 57 -10.92 -3.55 0.22
CA TYR A 57 -9.48 -3.34 0.21
C TYR A 57 -8.97 -2.96 -1.18
N GLY A 58 -9.50 -3.59 -2.24
CA GLY A 58 -9.22 -3.24 -3.63
C GLY A 58 -9.55 -1.77 -3.95
N GLU A 59 -10.69 -1.26 -3.49
CA GLU A 59 -11.06 0.15 -3.64
C GLU A 59 -10.09 1.10 -2.91
N ILE A 60 -9.68 0.76 -1.69
CA ILE A 60 -8.71 1.55 -0.91
C ILE A 60 -7.35 1.61 -1.63
N GLN A 61 -6.88 0.49 -2.20
CA GLN A 61 -5.67 0.44 -3.00
C GLN A 61 -5.78 1.33 -4.26
N GLN A 62 -6.94 1.37 -4.92
CA GLN A 62 -7.18 2.28 -6.04
C GLN A 62 -7.16 3.76 -5.62
N MET A 63 -7.72 4.11 -4.46
CA MET A 63 -7.64 5.46 -3.90
C MET A 63 -6.18 5.87 -3.67
N LEU A 64 -5.39 5.02 -3.01
CA LEU A 64 -3.98 5.26 -2.77
C LEU A 64 -3.20 5.45 -4.09
N LYS A 65 -3.45 4.60 -5.09
CA LYS A 65 -2.84 4.74 -6.42
C LYS A 65 -3.12 6.12 -7.03
N ARG A 66 -4.38 6.57 -7.01
CA ARG A 66 -4.78 7.88 -7.56
C ARG A 66 -4.09 9.04 -6.82
N LEU A 67 -3.97 8.99 -5.49
CA LEU A 67 -3.26 10.02 -4.72
C LEU A 67 -1.76 10.10 -5.11
N ARG A 68 -1.13 8.95 -5.36
CA ARG A 68 0.28 8.89 -5.80
C ARG A 68 0.49 9.46 -7.21
N GLU A 69 -0.51 9.39 -8.08
CA GLU A 69 -0.46 9.96 -9.43
C GLU A 69 -0.58 11.49 -9.41
N GLN A 70 -1.35 12.04 -8.47
CA GLN A 70 -1.68 13.47 -8.45
C GLN A 70 -0.52 14.37 -8.03
N ARG A 71 0.19 14.04 -6.94
CA ARG A 71 1.25 14.90 -6.40
C ARG A 71 2.39 14.11 -5.75
N PRO A 72 3.65 14.56 -5.91
CA PRO A 72 4.70 14.15 -5.00
C PRO A 72 4.30 14.57 -3.59
N ALA A 73 4.42 13.66 -2.62
CA ALA A 73 4.17 14.03 -1.23
C ALA A 73 5.17 15.10 -0.80
N PRO A 74 4.73 16.15 -0.09
CA PRO A 74 5.64 17.07 0.58
C PRO A 74 6.48 16.28 1.59
N VAL A 75 7.65 16.81 1.95
CA VAL A 75 8.43 16.26 3.06
C VAL A 75 7.59 16.39 4.32
N ASP A 76 7.03 15.29 4.80
CA ASP A 76 6.27 15.23 6.04
C ASP A 76 7.25 15.04 7.22
N PRO A 77 7.36 16.01 8.15
CA PRO A 77 8.20 15.86 9.33
C PRO A 77 7.78 14.69 10.23
N GLU A 78 6.51 14.31 10.22
CA GLU A 78 5.98 13.19 11.00
C GLU A 78 6.20 11.84 10.32
N ASP A 79 6.48 11.82 9.02
CA ASP A 79 6.80 10.61 8.26
C ASP A 79 8.03 10.85 7.36
N PRO A 80 9.23 10.90 7.96
CA PRO A 80 10.45 11.22 7.25
C PRO A 80 10.82 10.09 6.29
N THR A 81 11.19 10.45 5.06
CA THR A 81 11.63 9.47 4.04
C THR A 81 12.83 8.67 4.54
N ARG A 82 12.74 7.33 4.43
CA ARG A 82 13.83 6.38 4.69
C ARG A 82 14.18 5.64 3.40
N VAL A 83 15.47 5.31 3.25
CA VAL A 83 15.99 4.62 2.05
C VAL A 83 16.31 3.17 2.42
N ILE A 84 15.81 2.24 1.59
CA ILE A 84 16.23 0.84 1.60
C ILE A 84 17.18 0.58 0.43
N THR A 85 18.26 -0.16 0.68
CA THR A 85 19.19 -0.61 -0.37
C THR A 85 19.01 -2.11 -0.57
N VAL A 86 18.46 -2.51 -1.71
CA VAL A 86 18.20 -3.93 -2.03
C VAL A 86 19.24 -4.43 -3.02
N ARG A 87 19.88 -5.58 -2.74
CA ARG A 87 20.76 -6.26 -3.70
C ARG A 87 19.92 -7.14 -4.62
N LEU A 88 19.95 -6.86 -5.92
CA LEU A 88 19.20 -7.62 -6.93
C LEU A 88 20.15 -8.29 -7.93
N PRO A 89 19.84 -9.50 -8.41
CA PRO A 89 20.51 -10.06 -9.58
C PRO A 89 20.35 -9.14 -10.79
N LYS A 90 21.36 -9.10 -11.66
CA LYS A 90 21.36 -8.25 -12.87
C LYS A 90 20.12 -8.45 -13.73
N SER A 91 19.74 -9.72 -13.98
CA SER A 91 18.58 -10.07 -14.80
C SER A 91 17.27 -9.52 -14.22
N MET A 92 17.09 -9.57 -12.90
CA MET A 92 15.91 -9.03 -12.24
C MET A 92 15.85 -7.50 -12.31
N HIS A 93 16.99 -6.84 -12.10
CA HIS A 93 17.08 -5.39 -12.26
C HIS A 93 16.74 -4.95 -13.70
N GLU A 94 17.24 -5.66 -14.70
CA GLU A 94 16.93 -5.38 -16.11
C GLU A 94 15.44 -5.60 -16.43
N ALA A 95 14.83 -6.66 -15.90
CA ALA A 95 13.39 -6.89 -16.04
C ALA A 95 12.55 -5.75 -15.46
N LEU A 96 12.87 -5.27 -14.24
CA LEU A 96 12.20 -4.13 -13.61
C LEU A 96 12.35 -2.85 -14.44
N ARG A 97 13.51 -2.64 -15.08
CA ARG A 97 13.74 -1.49 -15.94
C ARG A 97 12.85 -1.54 -17.19
N VAL A 98 12.72 -2.69 -17.83
CA VAL A 98 11.85 -2.88 -19.01
C VAL A 98 10.38 -2.68 -18.62
N GLU A 99 9.93 -3.31 -17.54
CA GLU A 99 8.55 -3.16 -17.06
C GLU A 99 8.22 -1.70 -16.74
N ALA A 100 9.12 -0.97 -16.08
CA ALA A 100 8.91 0.45 -15.80
C ALA A 100 8.77 1.28 -17.08
N TYR A 101 9.55 0.96 -18.12
CA TYR A 101 9.47 1.59 -19.42
C TYR A 101 8.13 1.33 -20.11
N GLU A 102 7.67 0.07 -20.12
CA GLU A 102 6.36 -0.31 -20.69
C GLU A 102 5.19 0.40 -19.99
N HIS A 103 5.28 0.56 -18.67
CA HIS A 103 4.30 1.29 -17.87
C HIS A 103 4.50 2.81 -17.84
N HIS A 104 5.43 3.36 -18.64
CA HIS A 104 5.70 4.79 -18.73
C HIS A 104 5.96 5.45 -17.36
N THR A 105 6.67 4.74 -16.47
CA THR A 105 6.96 5.17 -15.10
C THR A 105 8.44 5.01 -14.77
N SER A 106 8.90 5.58 -13.66
CA SER A 106 10.26 5.34 -13.19
C SER A 106 10.36 4.01 -12.45
N MET A 107 11.54 3.39 -12.49
CA MET A 107 11.78 2.14 -11.76
C MET A 107 11.44 2.28 -10.27
N ASN A 108 11.80 3.39 -9.64
CA ASN A 108 11.46 3.64 -8.23
C ASN A 108 9.93 3.72 -8.00
N LYS A 109 9.19 4.41 -8.89
CA LYS A 109 7.73 4.48 -8.78
C LYS A 109 7.08 3.10 -8.93
N LEU A 110 7.59 2.29 -9.87
CA LEU A 110 7.16 0.90 -10.05
C LEU A 110 7.47 0.06 -8.81
N CYS A 111 8.69 0.10 -8.29
CA CYS A 111 9.08 -0.63 -7.10
C CYS A 111 8.23 -0.26 -5.89
N ILE A 112 7.99 1.04 -5.64
CA ILE A 112 7.08 1.46 -4.56
C ILE A 112 5.67 0.92 -4.79
N SER A 113 5.16 0.92 -6.03
CA SER A 113 3.85 0.33 -6.32
C SER A 113 3.80 -1.17 -6.00
N LYS A 114 4.85 -1.93 -6.34
CA LYS A 114 4.94 -3.35 -6.01
C LYS A 114 5.07 -3.58 -4.49
N LEU A 115 5.82 -2.74 -3.78
CA LEU A 115 5.96 -2.81 -2.32
C LEU A 115 4.66 -2.49 -1.56
N LEU A 116 3.76 -1.71 -2.17
CA LEU A 116 2.44 -1.40 -1.61
C LEU A 116 1.42 -2.51 -1.85
N GLN A 117 1.70 -3.43 -2.77
CA GLN A 117 0.85 -4.59 -3.00
C GLN A 117 1.09 -5.63 -1.91
N PHE A 118 0.01 -6.31 -1.53
CA PHE A 118 0.09 -7.46 -0.64
C PHE A 118 0.90 -8.58 -1.29
N ILE A 119 1.75 -9.22 -0.50
CA ILE A 119 2.47 -10.43 -0.87
C ILE A 119 1.90 -11.55 -0.01
N ASP A 120 1.49 -12.65 -0.65
CA ASP A 120 1.07 -13.86 0.04
C ASP A 120 2.19 -14.35 0.96
N HIS A 121 1.84 -14.70 2.20
CA HIS A 121 2.80 -15.18 3.19
C HIS A 121 3.60 -16.39 2.69
N GLU A 122 2.97 -17.31 1.96
CA GLU A 122 3.65 -18.49 1.41
C GLU A 122 4.76 -18.12 0.41
N MET A 123 4.71 -16.91 -0.13
CA MET A 123 5.68 -16.38 -1.09
C MET A 123 6.85 -15.64 -0.43
N ILE A 124 6.85 -15.49 0.90
CA ILE A 124 7.97 -14.91 1.66
C ILE A 124 8.89 -16.05 2.09
N PRO A 125 10.14 -16.10 1.62
CA PRO A 125 11.11 -17.08 2.10
C PRO A 125 11.29 -16.92 3.62
N ALA A 126 11.16 -18.01 4.37
CA ALA A 126 11.56 -18.02 5.77
C ALA A 126 13.08 -17.85 5.85
N ASP A 127 13.55 -17.02 6.78
CA ASP A 127 14.98 -16.98 7.11
C ASP A 127 15.40 -18.36 7.63
N THR A 128 16.29 -19.03 6.89
CA THR A 128 16.98 -20.24 7.33
C THR A 128 18.10 -19.94 8.30
#